data_AF-A0A5H2Z3N0-F1
#
_entry.id   AF-A0A5H2Z3N0-F1
#
_cell.length_a   1.000
_cell.length_b   1.000
_cell.length_c   1.000
_cell.angle_alpha   90.00
_cell.angle_beta   90.00
_cell.angle_gamma   90.00
#
_symmetry.space_group_name_H-M   'P 1'
#
loop_
_entity.id
_entity.type
_entity.pdbx_description
1 polymer ?
#
loop_
_entity_poly.entity_id
_entity_poly.type
_entity_poly.pdbx_seq_one_letter_code
_entity_poly.pdbx_strand_id
1 'polypeptide(L)'
;MTKAPNIETLIQQRVDVALANRFRCELASPTNGQPLAPEERRRTLTILFTAIAKGMGLERFLETPVERLDQFAVMSVVKNHDTGGLLRSLINSFMIAYSCPETADRAFAALLELEAMRAELAHARQQPTKNPVLEAAENDLKAVLAEKLPAAPYRILYGADRLLVLAAEPIQGLPPEINGVPVELRVSNTVATTH
;
A
#
# COMPACT_ATOMS: atom_id res chain seq x y z
N MET A 1 35.92 6.95 -13.25
CA MET A 1 35.08 7.37 -12.10
C MET A 1 33.69 7.66 -12.64
N THR A 2 32.76 6.72 -12.51
CA THR A 2 31.35 6.91 -12.87
C THR A 2 30.73 7.87 -11.85
N LYS A 3 30.39 9.08 -12.29
CA LYS A 3 29.68 10.08 -11.47
C LYS A 3 28.35 9.45 -11.02
N ALA A 4 28.09 9.42 -9.71
CA ALA A 4 26.79 9.01 -9.22
C ALA A 4 25.69 9.84 -9.93
N PRO A 5 24.62 9.21 -10.43
CA PRO A 5 23.59 9.92 -11.18
C PRO A 5 22.97 11.01 -10.29
N ASN A 6 22.81 12.21 -10.84
CA ASN A 6 22.14 13.33 -10.17
C ASN A 6 20.69 12.93 -9.88
N ILE A 7 20.13 13.40 -8.75
CA ILE A 7 18.74 13.18 -8.35
C ILE A 7 17.79 13.54 -9.48
N GLU A 8 18.03 14.65 -10.17
CA GLU A 8 17.21 15.08 -11.31
C GLU A 8 17.19 14.05 -12.44
N THR A 9 18.33 13.44 -12.74
CA THR A 9 18.43 12.37 -13.75
C THR A 9 17.63 11.14 -13.33
N LEU A 10 17.71 10.77 -12.05
CA LEU A 10 16.95 9.64 -11.50
C LEU A 10 15.44 9.91 -11.54
N ILE A 11 15.00 11.11 -11.17
CA ILE A 11 13.58 11.51 -11.30
C ILE A 11 13.15 11.43 -12.76
N GLN A 12 13.95 11.96 -13.69
CA GLN A 12 13.59 11.99 -15.10
C GLN A 12 13.44 10.59 -15.70
N GLN A 13 14.35 9.67 -15.38
CA GLN A 13 14.23 8.26 -15.81
C GLN A 13 12.90 7.64 -15.38
N ARG A 14 12.43 7.97 -14.17
CA ARG A 14 11.19 7.45 -13.62
C ARG A 14 9.96 8.09 -14.27
N VAL A 15 10.04 9.38 -14.58
CA VAL A 15 9.03 10.10 -15.38
C VAL A 15 8.94 9.51 -16.78
N ASP A 16 10.07 9.21 -17.43
CA ASP A 16 10.09 8.62 -18.77
C ASP A 16 9.39 7.25 -18.80
N VAL A 17 9.63 6.41 -17.79
CA VAL A 17 8.90 5.15 -17.62
C VAL A 17 7.41 5.41 -17.42
N ALA A 18 7.02 6.41 -16.63
CA ALA A 18 5.61 6.73 -16.43
C ALA A 18 4.93 7.22 -17.72
N LEU A 19 5.62 7.99 -18.55
CA LEU A 19 5.11 8.48 -19.83
C LEU A 19 5.01 7.40 -20.90
N ALA A 20 5.90 6.40 -20.85
CA ALA A 20 5.87 5.25 -21.76
C ALA A 20 4.73 4.26 -21.44
N ASN A 21 4.05 4.42 -20.29
CA ASN A 21 3.01 3.53 -19.83
C ASN A 21 1.68 4.27 -19.66
N ARG A 22 0.58 3.53 -19.81
CA ARG A 22 -0.76 4.01 -19.49
C ARG A 22 -1.28 3.23 -18.30
N PHE A 23 -1.37 3.89 -17.15
CA PHE A 23 -1.87 3.28 -15.91
C PHE A 23 -3.37 3.55 -15.73
N ARG A 24 -3.94 3.04 -14.64
CA ARG A 24 -5.39 3.00 -14.41
C ARG A 24 -6.08 4.37 -14.49
N CYS A 25 -5.53 5.35 -13.79
CA CYS A 25 -6.05 6.72 -13.79
C CYS A 25 -5.07 7.67 -14.49
N GLU A 26 -5.59 8.68 -15.17
CA GLU A 26 -4.79 9.70 -15.84
C GLU A 26 -5.25 11.10 -15.44
N LEU A 27 -4.31 12.05 -15.44
CA LEU A 27 -4.65 13.46 -15.36
C LEU A 27 -5.30 13.89 -16.67
N ALA A 28 -6.44 14.58 -16.53
CA ALA A 28 -7.15 15.19 -17.62
C ALA A 28 -7.01 16.72 -17.56
N SER A 29 -6.98 17.36 -18.72
CA SER A 29 -7.02 18.80 -18.81
C SER A 29 -8.38 19.32 -18.32
N PRO A 30 -8.39 20.36 -17.47
CA PRO A 30 -9.63 20.93 -16.94
C PRO A 30 -10.46 21.63 -18.04
N THR A 31 -9.87 21.96 -19.19
CA THR A 31 -10.56 22.71 -20.26
C THR A 31 -11.35 21.82 -21.19
N ASN A 32 -10.92 20.58 -21.43
CA ASN A 32 -11.53 19.69 -22.43
C ASN A 32 -11.77 18.25 -21.93
N GLY A 33 -11.37 17.93 -20.70
CA GLY A 33 -11.52 16.60 -20.10
C GLY A 33 -10.67 15.51 -20.77
N GLN A 34 -9.82 15.87 -21.74
CA GLN A 34 -8.93 14.93 -22.42
C GLN A 34 -7.65 14.70 -21.59
N PRO A 35 -6.97 13.57 -21.75
CA PRO A 35 -5.67 13.35 -21.13
C PRO A 35 -4.70 14.51 -21.41
N LEU A 36 -3.89 14.87 -20.43
CA LEU A 36 -2.87 15.90 -20.60
C LEU A 36 -1.94 15.57 -21.78
N ALA A 37 -1.54 16.60 -22.52
CA ALA A 37 -0.55 16.44 -23.58
C ALA A 37 0.77 15.90 -23.00
N PRO A 38 1.57 15.12 -23.76
CA PRO A 38 2.78 14.47 -23.23
C PRO A 38 3.76 15.42 -22.53
N GLU A 39 3.98 16.62 -23.09
CA GLU A 39 4.88 17.61 -22.49
C GLU A 39 4.34 18.21 -21.19
N GLU A 40 3.03 18.44 -21.11
CA GLU A 40 2.37 18.92 -19.90
C GLU A 40 2.35 17.84 -18.82
N ARG A 41 2.09 16.59 -19.20
CA ARG A 41 2.18 15.43 -18.31
C ARG A 41 3.62 15.26 -17.80
N ARG A 42 4.63 15.37 -18.66
CA ARG A 42 6.05 15.31 -18.29
C ARG A 42 6.38 16.33 -17.22
N ARG A 43 6.09 17.61 -17.48
CA ARG A 43 6.35 18.70 -16.53
C ARG A 43 5.65 18.46 -15.19
N THR A 44 4.39 18.03 -15.23
CA THR A 44 3.59 17.73 -14.05
C THR A 44 4.20 16.60 -13.24
N LEU A 45 4.50 15.45 -13.88
CA LEU A 45 5.10 14.30 -13.20
C LEU A 45 6.49 14.61 -12.65
N THR A 46 7.33 15.40 -13.33
CA THR A 46 8.63 15.82 -12.80
C THR A 46 8.49 16.58 -11.49
N ILE A 47 7.51 17.50 -11.39
CA ILE A 47 7.23 18.25 -10.15
C ILE A 47 6.75 17.28 -9.05
N LEU A 48 5.75 16.45 -9.37
CA LEU A 48 5.13 15.56 -8.40
C LEU A 48 6.09 14.48 -7.90
N PHE A 49 6.87 13.85 -8.78
CA PHE A 49 7.85 12.83 -8.40
C PHE A 49 8.97 13.42 -7.55
N THR A 50 9.40 14.66 -7.85
CA THR A 50 10.34 15.38 -6.98
C THR A 50 9.75 15.62 -5.59
N ALA A 51 8.47 16.02 -5.50
CA ALA A 51 7.78 16.22 -4.23
C ALA A 51 7.63 14.92 -3.43
N ILE A 52 7.33 13.80 -4.10
CA ILE A 52 7.23 12.47 -3.50
C ILE A 52 8.61 12.03 -2.98
N ALA A 53 9.65 12.11 -3.80
CA ALA A 53 11.01 11.75 -3.41
C ALA A 53 11.49 12.55 -2.17
N LYS A 54 11.16 13.85 -2.10
CA LYS A 54 11.40 14.66 -0.90
C LYS A 54 10.56 14.24 0.31
N GLY A 55 9.35 13.73 0.09
CA GLY A 55 8.43 13.33 1.15
C GLY A 55 8.74 11.97 1.78
N MET A 56 9.18 10.99 0.98
CA MET A 56 9.46 9.62 1.46
C MET A 56 10.95 9.24 1.49
N GLY A 57 11.83 10.09 0.96
CA GLY A 57 13.24 9.78 0.76
C GLY A 57 13.53 9.14 -0.60
N LEU A 58 14.72 9.43 -1.13
CA LEU A 58 15.11 9.02 -2.49
C LEU A 58 15.19 7.50 -2.66
N GLU A 59 15.77 6.79 -1.68
CA GLU A 59 15.93 5.34 -1.73
C GLU A 59 14.57 4.64 -1.89
N ARG A 60 13.62 4.93 -1.00
CA ARG A 60 12.26 4.38 -1.05
C ARG A 60 11.51 4.79 -2.31
N PHE A 61 11.74 6.00 -2.82
CA PHE A 61 11.18 6.43 -4.09
C PHE A 61 11.66 5.57 -5.26
N LEU A 62 12.94 5.19 -5.30
CA LEU A 62 13.52 4.38 -6.38
C LEU A 62 13.05 2.92 -6.33
N GLU A 63 12.88 2.36 -5.12
CA GLU A 63 12.38 1.00 -4.91
C GLU A 63 10.88 0.85 -5.21
N THR A 64 10.11 1.92 -5.02
CA THR A 64 8.66 1.90 -5.26
C THR A 64 8.38 1.64 -6.75
N PRO A 65 7.37 0.85 -7.17
CA PRO A 65 7.03 0.73 -8.60
C PRO A 65 6.55 2.05 -9.22
N VAL A 66 6.92 2.33 -10.48
CA VAL A 66 6.53 3.59 -11.18
C VAL A 66 5.02 3.75 -11.26
N GLU A 67 4.28 2.66 -11.52
CA GLU A 67 2.81 2.68 -11.51
C GLU A 67 2.27 3.26 -10.20
N ARG A 68 2.83 2.86 -9.05
CA ARG A 68 2.35 3.34 -7.75
C ARG A 68 2.66 4.82 -7.53
N LEU A 69 3.84 5.27 -7.96
CA LEU A 69 4.21 6.69 -7.89
C LEU A 69 3.28 7.55 -8.76
N ASP A 70 3.03 7.10 -10.00
CA ASP A 70 2.14 7.78 -10.93
C ASP A 70 0.71 7.84 -10.38
N GLN A 71 0.15 6.70 -9.97
CA GLN A 71 -1.21 6.66 -9.45
C GLN A 71 -1.38 7.46 -8.16
N PHE A 72 -0.35 7.48 -7.28
CA PHE A 72 -0.36 8.36 -6.11
C PHE A 72 -0.38 9.84 -6.51
N ALA A 73 0.47 10.24 -7.46
CA ALA A 73 0.55 11.60 -7.99
C ALA A 73 -0.76 12.04 -8.69
N VAL A 74 -1.37 11.15 -9.48
CA VAL A 74 -2.66 11.41 -10.12
C VAL A 74 -3.75 11.61 -9.07
N MET A 75 -3.85 10.70 -8.10
CA MET A 75 -4.90 10.75 -7.09
C MET A 75 -4.75 11.96 -6.15
N SER A 76 -3.53 12.35 -5.77
CA SER A 76 -3.30 13.55 -4.96
C SER A 76 -3.76 14.81 -5.68
N VAL A 77 -3.46 14.95 -6.98
CA VAL A 77 -3.92 16.09 -7.78
C VAL A 77 -5.44 16.08 -7.95
N VAL A 78 -6.04 14.93 -8.30
CA VAL A 78 -7.50 14.80 -8.45
C VAL A 78 -8.25 15.14 -7.16
N LYS A 79 -7.66 14.81 -6.00
CA LYS A 79 -8.23 15.13 -4.68
C LYS A 79 -7.81 16.51 -4.15
N ASN A 80 -7.04 17.28 -4.92
CA ASN A 80 -6.54 18.60 -4.55
C ASN A 80 -5.73 18.59 -3.23
N HIS A 81 -4.83 17.61 -3.09
CA HIS A 81 -3.94 17.47 -1.94
C HIS A 81 -2.49 17.85 -2.30
N ASP A 82 -1.75 18.40 -1.33
CA ASP A 82 -0.29 18.53 -1.45
C ASP A 82 0.34 17.13 -1.49
N THR A 83 0.86 16.75 -2.65
CA THR A 83 1.38 15.40 -2.92
C THR A 83 2.54 15.02 -2.00
N GLY A 84 3.50 15.93 -1.81
CA GLY A 84 4.60 15.69 -0.87
C GLY A 84 4.17 15.89 0.58
N GLY A 85 3.25 16.84 0.80
CA GLY A 85 2.71 17.19 2.11
C GLY A 85 1.95 16.03 2.75
N LEU A 86 1.20 15.24 1.97
CA LEU A 86 0.52 14.04 2.45
C LEU A 86 1.49 13.04 3.08
N LEU A 87 2.60 12.74 2.41
CA LEU A 87 3.59 11.78 2.89
C LEU A 87 4.30 12.29 4.15
N ARG A 88 4.72 13.55 4.16
CA ARG A 88 5.32 14.18 5.33
C ARG A 88 4.36 14.21 6.52
N SER A 89 3.10 14.55 6.27
CA SER A 89 2.05 14.59 7.29
C SER A 89 1.78 13.21 7.85
N LEU A 90 1.68 12.17 7.01
CA LEU A 90 1.49 10.79 7.43
C LEU A 90 2.62 10.32 8.36
N ILE A 91 3.87 10.49 7.94
CA ILE A 91 5.04 10.06 8.71
C ILE A 91 5.11 10.82 10.04
N ASN A 92 5.02 12.16 10.00
CA ASN A 92 5.14 12.97 11.21
C ASN A 92 4.00 12.71 12.19
N SER A 93 2.76 12.63 11.71
CA SER A 93 1.60 12.40 12.57
C SER A 93 1.65 11.03 13.22
N PHE A 94 2.04 10.00 12.47
CA PHE A 94 2.22 8.65 13.02
C PHE A 94 3.34 8.62 14.05
N MET A 95 4.50 9.21 13.76
CA MET A 95 5.61 9.25 14.71
C MET A 95 5.22 9.92 16.04
N ILE A 96 4.54 11.07 15.96
CA ILE A 96 4.09 11.80 17.17
C ILE A 96 3.12 10.92 17.96
N ALA A 97 2.06 10.40 17.30
CA ALA A 97 1.05 9.60 17.98
C ALA A 97 1.60 8.28 18.52
N TYR A 98 2.54 7.63 17.82
CA TYR A 98 3.12 6.37 18.26
C TYR A 98 4.13 6.55 19.40
N SER A 99 4.82 7.69 19.46
CA SER A 99 5.80 7.98 20.51
C SER A 99 5.19 8.28 21.88
N CYS A 100 3.89 8.54 21.95
CA CYS A 100 3.18 8.77 23.21
C CYS A 100 2.48 7.48 23.67
N PRO A 101 2.77 6.96 24.88
CA PRO A 101 2.15 5.73 25.39
C PRO A 101 0.62 5.75 25.37
N GLU A 102 0.00 6.91 25.58
CA GLU A 102 -1.45 7.09 25.60
C GLU A 102 -2.11 6.90 24.24
N THR A 103 -1.34 7.04 23.15
CA THR A 103 -1.85 6.95 21.77
C THR A 103 -1.17 5.89 20.93
N ALA A 104 -0.12 5.22 21.44
CA ALA A 104 0.69 4.27 20.70
C ALA A 104 -0.13 3.12 20.09
N ASP A 105 -0.96 2.45 20.90
CA ASP A 105 -1.79 1.34 20.45
C ASP A 105 -2.79 1.76 19.37
N ARG A 106 -3.38 2.95 19.51
CA ARG A 106 -4.33 3.51 18.53
C ARG A 106 -3.63 3.90 17.23
N ALA A 107 -2.44 4.48 17.32
CA ALA A 107 -1.63 4.81 16.14
C ALA A 107 -1.26 3.53 15.38
N PHE A 108 -0.81 2.49 16.10
CA PHE A 108 -0.48 1.20 15.51
C PHE A 108 -1.70 0.54 14.87
N ALA A 109 -2.84 0.53 15.55
CA ALA A 109 -4.09 0.03 14.98
C ALA A 109 -4.44 0.74 13.66
N ALA A 110 -4.29 2.07 13.59
CA ALA A 110 -4.52 2.83 12.35
C ALA A 110 -3.53 2.47 11.23
N LEU A 111 -2.27 2.14 11.55
CA LEU A 111 -1.33 1.60 10.57
C LEU A 111 -1.80 0.23 10.06
N LEU A 112 -2.29 -0.65 10.94
CA LEU A 112 -2.84 -1.95 10.55
C LEU A 112 -4.08 -1.80 9.65
N GLU A 113 -4.91 -0.78 9.85
CA GLU A 113 -6.00 -0.46 8.92
C GLU A 113 -5.48 -0.15 7.50
N LEU A 114 -4.42 0.66 7.38
CA LEU A 114 -3.80 0.96 6.09
C LEU A 114 -3.21 -0.28 5.43
N GLU A 115 -2.58 -1.16 6.21
CA GLU A 115 -2.05 -2.44 5.72
C GLU A 115 -3.17 -3.39 5.27
N ALA A 116 -4.29 -3.45 5.99
CA ALA A 116 -5.44 -4.24 5.62
C ALA A 116 -6.03 -3.77 4.28
N MET A 117 -6.24 -2.47 4.09
CA MET A 117 -6.71 -1.94 2.79
C MET A 117 -5.74 -2.26 1.65
N ARG A 118 -4.42 -2.25 1.90
CA ARG A 118 -3.42 -2.68 0.92
C ARG A 118 -3.57 -4.17 0.58
N ALA A 119 -3.76 -5.02 1.58
CA ALA A 119 -3.91 -6.46 1.43
C ALA A 119 -5.21 -6.81 0.68
N GLU A 120 -6.31 -6.14 0.99
CA GLU A 120 -7.59 -6.26 0.29
C GLU A 120 -7.45 -5.89 -1.19
N LEU A 121 -6.75 -4.80 -1.50
CA LEU A 121 -6.51 -4.39 -2.88
C LEU A 121 -5.65 -5.40 -3.64
N ALA A 122 -4.61 -5.96 -2.99
CA ALA A 122 -3.76 -6.99 -3.59
C ALA A 122 -4.58 -8.25 -3.90
N HIS A 123 -5.41 -8.70 -2.96
CA HIS A 123 -6.31 -9.83 -3.14
C HIS A 123 -7.33 -9.60 -4.25
N ALA A 124 -7.98 -8.43 -4.28
CA ALA A 124 -8.93 -8.06 -5.34
C ALA A 124 -8.28 -8.03 -6.74
N ARG A 125 -6.96 -7.80 -6.81
CA ARG A 125 -6.17 -7.85 -8.04
C ARG A 125 -5.51 -9.21 -8.29
N GLN A 126 -5.80 -10.22 -7.47
CA GLN A 126 -5.19 -11.55 -7.52
C GLN A 126 -3.65 -11.48 -7.52
N GLN A 127 -3.09 -10.54 -6.75
CA GLN A 127 -1.65 -10.37 -6.62
C GLN A 127 -1.14 -11.30 -5.51
N PRO A 128 -0.34 -12.33 -5.84
CA PRO A 128 0.23 -13.19 -4.82
C PRO A 128 1.24 -12.42 -3.97
N THR A 129 1.43 -12.87 -2.73
CA THR A 129 2.60 -12.44 -1.96
C THR A 129 3.88 -12.92 -2.65
N LYS A 130 4.99 -12.23 -2.40
CA LYS A 130 6.33 -12.69 -2.80
C LYS A 130 7.15 -13.17 -1.61
N ASN A 131 6.54 -13.21 -0.43
CA ASN A 131 7.19 -13.58 0.81
C ASN A 131 6.89 -15.05 1.12
N PRO A 132 7.85 -15.98 0.91
CA PRO A 132 7.62 -17.40 1.13
C PRO A 132 7.32 -17.74 2.59
N VAL A 133 7.76 -16.91 3.54
CA VAL A 133 7.45 -17.08 4.96
C VAL A 133 5.95 -16.88 5.22
N LEU A 134 5.34 -15.87 4.57
CA LEU A 134 3.90 -15.63 4.68
C LEU A 134 3.08 -16.71 3.98
N GLU A 135 3.57 -17.26 2.86
CA GLU A 135 2.90 -18.38 2.17
C GLU A 135 2.92 -19.65 3.03
N ALA A 136 4.06 -19.98 3.64
CA ALA A 136 4.18 -21.12 4.54
C ALA A 136 3.27 -20.95 5.77
N ALA A 137 3.31 -19.77 6.40
CA ALA A 137 2.46 -19.43 7.54
C ALA A 137 0.96 -19.53 7.20
N GLU A 138 0.55 -19.09 6.01
CA GLU A 138 -0.85 -19.21 5.58
C GLU A 138 -1.28 -20.67 5.42
N ASN A 139 -0.45 -21.51 4.80
CA ASN A 139 -0.77 -22.92 4.61
C ASN A 139 -0.96 -23.64 5.95
N ASP A 140 -0.08 -23.37 6.91
CA ASP A 140 -0.20 -23.95 8.26
C ASP A 140 -1.42 -23.36 9.00
N LEU A 141 -1.73 -22.08 8.79
CA LEU A 141 -2.89 -21.45 9.41
C LEU A 141 -4.19 -22.05 8.87
N LYS A 142 -4.26 -22.34 7.56
CA LYS A 142 -5.40 -23.04 6.95
C LYS A 142 -5.61 -24.42 7.57
N ALA A 143 -4.54 -25.17 7.84
CA ALA A 143 -4.65 -26.46 8.51
C ALA A 143 -5.23 -26.31 9.93
N VAL A 144 -4.71 -25.36 10.71
CA VAL A 144 -5.22 -25.07 12.07
C VAL A 144 -6.69 -24.63 12.05
N LEU A 145 -7.06 -23.75 11.11
CA LEU A 145 -8.43 -23.25 10.99
C LEU A 145 -9.40 -24.33 10.49
N ALA A 146 -8.96 -25.23 9.59
CA ALA A 146 -9.78 -26.34 9.12
C ALA A 146 -10.14 -27.32 10.26
N GLU A 147 -9.21 -27.57 11.19
CA GLU A 147 -9.46 -28.42 12.36
C GLU A 147 -10.37 -27.75 13.39
N LYS A 148 -10.18 -26.44 13.64
CA LYS A 148 -10.85 -25.75 14.74
C LYS A 148 -12.18 -25.11 14.35
N LEU A 149 -12.35 -24.72 13.09
CA LEU A 149 -13.45 -23.86 12.63
C LEU A 149 -13.95 -24.29 11.25
N PRO A 150 -14.52 -25.51 11.13
CA PRO A 150 -14.87 -26.09 9.85
C PRO A 150 -15.97 -25.35 9.07
N ALA A 151 -16.69 -24.42 9.71
CA ALA A 151 -17.88 -23.77 9.15
C ALA A 151 -17.85 -22.23 9.10
N ALA A 152 -16.82 -21.58 9.67
CA ALA A 152 -16.76 -20.11 9.66
C ALA A 152 -16.17 -19.61 8.32
N PRO A 153 -16.87 -18.77 7.54
CA PRO A 153 -16.28 -18.17 6.35
C PRO A 153 -15.19 -17.17 6.75
N TYR A 154 -13.95 -17.46 6.38
CA TYR A 154 -12.82 -16.57 6.58
C TYR A 154 -12.00 -16.41 5.30
N ARG A 155 -11.20 -15.35 5.24
CA ARG A 155 -10.17 -15.13 4.23
C ARG A 155 -8.87 -14.75 4.90
N ILE A 156 -7.75 -15.29 4.41
CA ILE A 156 -6.43 -14.89 4.88
C ILE A 156 -5.82 -13.96 3.82
N LEU A 157 -5.42 -12.76 4.26
CA LEU A 157 -4.70 -11.80 3.43
C LEU A 157 -3.29 -11.57 3.98
N TYR A 158 -2.41 -11.08 3.13
CA TYR A 158 -1.02 -10.82 3.49
C TYR A 158 -0.81 -9.35 3.85
N GLY A 159 -0.47 -9.09 5.11
CA GLY A 159 0.04 -7.81 5.60
C GLY A 159 1.48 -7.56 5.14
N ALA A 160 2.20 -6.64 5.79
CA ALA A 160 3.62 -6.42 5.45
C ALA A 160 4.50 -7.56 5.98
N ASP A 161 4.20 -7.98 7.21
CA ASP A 161 4.96 -8.95 8.01
C ASP A 161 4.06 -9.96 8.74
N ARG A 162 2.74 -9.95 8.45
CA ARG A 162 1.71 -10.67 9.20
C ARG A 162 0.63 -11.25 8.30
N LEU A 163 -0.16 -12.15 8.85
CA LEU A 163 -1.40 -12.64 8.25
C LEU A 163 -2.60 -11.88 8.82
N LEU A 164 -3.49 -11.43 7.95
CA LEU A 164 -4.73 -10.76 8.31
C LEU A 164 -5.89 -11.71 8.02
N VAL A 165 -6.59 -12.17 9.05
CA VAL A 165 -7.73 -13.08 8.93
C VAL A 165 -9.01 -12.26 8.95
N LEU A 166 -9.64 -12.10 7.79
CA LEU A 166 -10.96 -11.49 7.70
C LEU A 166 -12.04 -12.52 7.93
N ALA A 167 -12.94 -12.23 8.86
CA ALA A 167 -14.12 -13.03 9.14
C ALA A 167 -15.33 -12.14 9.44
N ALA A 168 -16.53 -12.66 9.19
CA ALA A 168 -17.78 -11.96 9.51
C ALA A 168 -18.04 -11.91 11.03
N GLU A 169 -17.52 -12.89 11.77
CA GLU A 169 -17.67 -13.02 13.21
C GLU A 169 -16.31 -13.29 13.86
N PRO A 170 -16.16 -12.99 15.16
CA PRO A 170 -14.96 -13.33 15.89
C PRO A 170 -14.63 -14.82 15.84
N ILE A 171 -13.38 -15.12 15.50
CA ILE A 171 -12.89 -16.49 15.47
C ILE A 171 -12.33 -16.87 16.85
N GLN A 172 -13.03 -17.76 17.57
CA GLN A 172 -12.50 -18.29 18.82
C GLN A 172 -11.28 -19.19 18.58
N GLY A 173 -10.22 -18.98 19.36
CA GLY A 173 -9.02 -19.81 19.32
C GLY A 173 -8.11 -19.55 18.10
N LEU A 174 -8.29 -18.41 17.41
CA LEU A 174 -7.31 -17.95 16.42
C LEU A 174 -5.95 -17.77 17.12
N PRO A 175 -4.88 -18.45 16.68
CA PRO A 175 -3.57 -18.26 17.27
C PRO A 175 -3.11 -16.82 17.01
N PRO A 176 -2.45 -16.15 17.98
CA PRO A 176 -1.91 -14.81 17.76
C PRO A 176 -0.67 -14.80 16.85
N GLU A 177 -0.06 -15.97 16.63
CA GLU A 177 1.13 -16.15 15.82
C GLU A 177 1.16 -17.57 15.22
N ILE A 178 1.74 -17.72 14.04
CA ILE A 178 2.06 -19.01 13.43
C ILE A 178 3.42 -18.94 12.74
N ASN A 179 4.33 -19.86 13.05
CA ASN A 179 5.70 -19.87 12.51
C ASN A 179 6.46 -18.53 12.69
N GLY A 180 6.28 -17.82 13.80
CA GLY A 180 6.90 -16.50 14.00
C GLY A 180 6.22 -15.36 13.24
N VAL A 181 5.11 -15.64 12.53
CA VAL A 181 4.33 -14.64 11.79
C VAL A 181 3.10 -14.26 12.61
N PRO A 182 2.93 -12.99 12.99
CA PRO A 182 1.73 -12.52 13.69
C PRO A 182 0.47 -12.79 12.88
N VAL A 183 -0.62 -13.10 13.57
CA VAL A 183 -1.93 -13.37 12.98
C VAL A 183 -2.94 -12.44 13.61
N GLU A 184 -3.55 -11.58 12.79
CA GLU A 184 -4.48 -10.55 13.24
C GLU A 184 -5.89 -10.85 12.74
N LEU A 185 -6.85 -10.91 13.66
CA LEU A 185 -8.28 -11.02 13.32
C LEU A 185 -8.83 -9.66 12.90
N ARG A 186 -9.59 -9.64 11.81
CA ARG A 186 -10.24 -8.45 11.28
C ARG A 186 -11.71 -8.77 11.03
N VAL A 187 -12.55 -8.32 11.94
CA VAL A 187 -14.01 -8.49 11.79
C VAL A 187 -14.49 -7.49 10.75
N SER A 188 -15.05 -8.01 9.64
CA SER A 188 -15.56 -7.17 8.56
C SER A 188 -16.86 -7.71 8.00
N ASN A 189 -17.82 -6.81 7.79
CA ASN A 189 -19.13 -7.15 7.23
C ASN A 189 -19.06 -7.50 5.72
N THR A 190 -17.92 -7.27 5.05
CA THR A 190 -17.73 -7.56 3.61
C THR A 190 -17.25 -8.98 3.30
N VAL A 191 -17.13 -9.87 4.30
CA VAL A 191 -16.70 -11.28 4.09
C VAL A 191 -17.79 -12.13 3.40
N ALA A 192 -18.99 -11.58 3.17
CA ALA A 192 -20.08 -12.26 2.48
C ALA A 192 -19.81 -12.40 0.97
N THR A 193 -19.00 -13.40 0.59
CA THR A 193 -19.19 -14.26 -0.61
C THR A 193 -17.99 -15.20 -0.73
N THR A 194 -18.15 -16.43 -0.27
CA THR A 194 -17.34 -17.57 -0.74
C THR A 194 -17.62 -17.79 -2.23
N HIS A 195 -16.57 -17.95 -3.03
CA HIS A 195 -16.65 -18.74 -4.26
C HIS A 195 -16.02 -20.11 -3.98
#